data_AF-A0A355RK27-F1
#
_entry.id   AF-A0A355RK27-F1
#
_cell.length_a   1.000
_cell.length_b   1.000
_cell.length_c   1.000
_cell.angle_alpha   90.00
_cell.angle_beta   90.00
_cell.angle_gamma   90.00
#
_symmetry.space_group_name_H-M   'P 1'
#
loop_
_entity.id
_entity.type
_entity.pdbx_description
1 polymer ?
#
loop_
_entity_poly.entity_id
_entity_poly.type
_entity_poly.pdbx_seq_one_letter_code
_entity_poly.pdbx_strand_id
1 'polypeptide(L)'
;MVAMQAVLALDQVICILNKFDKESKNINKYERYISLFKKNIKKYAYLENEGFYQALFSDDGNWYFFNKDKDGYKRVYVPNNAYSIISEIDKKKDKQVIKTIIKNNETPLGFKLFTYPFGVTPIDGIGKMGTGDFRPCMLENGSVYNHGANLFLLRALAKAGDYKTLYRALNYALPCNYKVHPENKSFLPSYAVTNCYNLAESFYDRGSLSFLTGSIAVVERSIYNWMFGIQYGLGDINLCPCLPKEYGDSKVIEHFLDKEITIKYNGFGSKVAKCIFNGFLVRVNDSFITISKDELKKKNEVILDLC
;
A
#
# COMPACT_ATOMS: atom_id res chain seq x y z
N MET A 1 8.71 -6.97 -7.05
CA MET A 1 8.44 -6.52 -5.66
C MET A 1 9.72 -6.42 -4.84
N VAL A 2 10.52 -7.49 -4.68
CA VAL A 2 11.73 -7.49 -3.82
C VAL A 2 12.70 -6.37 -4.15
N ALA A 3 12.98 -6.11 -5.43
CA ALA A 3 13.85 -4.99 -5.83
C ALA A 3 13.31 -3.62 -5.38
N MET A 4 11.99 -3.43 -5.34
CA MET A 4 11.36 -2.20 -4.86
C MET A 4 11.38 -2.11 -3.32
N GLN A 5 11.25 -3.25 -2.63
CA GLN A 5 11.46 -3.32 -1.19
C GLN A 5 12.91 -3.00 -0.82
N ALA A 6 13.89 -3.43 -1.62
CA ALA A 6 15.30 -3.06 -1.43
C ALA A 6 15.51 -1.55 -1.59
N VAL A 7 14.87 -0.91 -2.58
CA VAL A 7 14.87 0.56 -2.71
C VAL A 7 14.36 1.22 -1.43
N LEU A 8 13.21 0.78 -0.91
CA LEU A 8 12.63 1.33 0.32
C LEU A 8 13.54 1.12 1.54
N ALA A 9 14.11 -0.07 1.69
CA ALA A 9 14.98 -0.40 2.81
C ALA A 9 16.28 0.43 2.78
N LEU A 10 16.89 0.59 1.60
CA LEU A 10 18.08 1.43 1.45
C LEU A 10 17.80 2.88 1.78
N ASP A 11 16.64 3.41 1.38
CA ASP A 11 16.21 4.77 1.70
C ASP A 11 16.05 4.98 3.22
N GLN A 12 15.44 4.00 3.91
CA GLN A 12 15.33 4.00 5.36
C GLN A 12 16.70 3.92 6.06
N VAL A 13 17.62 3.10 5.55
CA VAL A 13 18.99 3.04 6.08
C VAL A 13 19.73 4.35 5.88
N ILE A 14 19.58 5.01 4.72
CA ILE A 14 20.15 6.34 4.48
C ILE A 14 19.57 7.35 5.47
N CYS A 15 18.27 7.32 5.74
CA CYS A 15 17.64 8.19 6.75
C CYS A 15 18.27 8.01 8.14
N ILE A 16 18.52 6.76 8.56
CA ILE A 16 19.20 6.43 9.82
C ILE A 16 20.64 6.96 9.82
N LEU A 17 21.42 6.70 8.76
CA LEU A 17 22.81 7.16 8.66
C LEU A 17 22.87 8.69 8.67
N ASN A 18 22.02 9.39 7.92
CA ASN A 18 21.94 10.85 7.95
C ASN A 18 21.61 11.41 9.33
N LYS A 19 20.98 10.63 10.22
CA LYS A 19 20.70 11.07 11.60
C LYS A 19 21.88 10.80 12.54
N PHE A 20 22.51 9.63 12.45
CA PHE A 20 23.43 9.12 13.47
C PHE A 20 24.89 8.97 13.02
N ASP A 21 25.15 8.93 11.71
CA ASP A 21 26.48 8.75 11.10
C ASP A 21 26.53 9.47 9.73
N LYS A 22 26.48 10.80 9.75
CA LYS A 22 26.38 11.64 8.53
C LYS A 22 27.60 11.54 7.61
N GLU A 23 28.74 11.14 8.15
CA GLU A 23 30.00 11.01 7.40
C GLU A 23 30.16 9.61 6.77
N SER A 24 29.17 8.73 6.95
CA SER A 24 29.21 7.38 6.43
C SER A 24 29.37 7.36 4.91
N LYS A 25 30.48 6.78 4.44
CA LYS A 25 30.72 6.55 3.00
C LYS A 25 29.65 5.67 2.34
N ASN A 26 28.86 4.94 3.15
CA ASN A 26 27.78 4.09 2.66
C ASN A 26 26.57 4.87 2.14
N ILE A 27 26.35 6.12 2.57
CA ILE A 27 25.21 6.94 2.11
C ILE A 27 25.25 7.08 0.59
N ASN A 28 26.34 7.63 0.04
CA ASN A 28 26.53 7.80 -1.41
C ASN A 28 26.44 6.46 -2.18
N LYS A 29 26.95 5.37 -1.58
CA LYS A 29 26.88 4.02 -2.16
C LYS A 29 25.42 3.55 -2.29
N TYR A 30 24.62 3.73 -1.25
CA TYR A 30 23.22 3.31 -1.23
C TYR A 30 22.34 4.19 -2.12
N GLU A 31 22.57 5.50 -2.17
CA GLU A 31 21.90 6.39 -3.12
C GLU A 31 22.17 5.98 -4.58
N ARG A 32 23.41 5.59 -4.88
CA ARG A 32 23.76 5.03 -6.21
C ARG A 32 23.00 3.74 -6.49
N TYR A 33 22.86 2.85 -5.53
CA TYR A 33 22.10 1.60 -5.71
C TYR A 33 20.61 1.85 -5.88
N ILE A 34 20.00 2.73 -5.09
CA ILE A 34 18.61 3.17 -5.28
C ILE A 34 18.41 3.68 -6.71
N SER A 35 19.30 4.57 -7.17
CA SER A 35 19.25 5.13 -8.52
C SER A 35 19.36 4.04 -9.60
N LEU A 36 20.25 3.06 -9.42
CA LEU A 36 20.41 1.92 -10.32
C LEU A 36 19.17 1.01 -10.34
N PHE A 37 18.62 0.66 -9.18
CA PHE A 37 17.38 -0.12 -9.08
C PHE A 37 16.23 0.59 -9.78
N LYS A 38 15.98 1.87 -9.46
CA LYS A 38 14.91 2.65 -10.10
C LYS A 38 15.10 2.73 -11.62
N LYS A 39 16.33 2.96 -12.10
CA LYS A 39 16.66 2.98 -13.53
C LYS A 39 16.34 1.65 -14.21
N ASN A 40 16.80 0.53 -13.64
CA ASN A 40 16.63 -0.79 -14.23
C ASN A 40 15.17 -1.25 -14.18
N ILE A 41 14.45 -1.02 -13.07
CA ILE A 41 13.03 -1.34 -12.97
C ILE A 41 12.23 -0.57 -14.04
N LYS A 42 12.48 0.72 -14.22
CA LYS A 42 11.83 1.51 -15.28
C LYS A 42 12.14 0.99 -16.68
N LYS A 43 13.40 0.62 -16.93
CA LYS A 43 13.85 0.17 -18.25
C LYS A 43 13.33 -1.23 -18.61
N TYR A 44 13.35 -2.15 -17.66
CA TYR A 44 13.15 -3.57 -17.93
C TYR A 44 11.80 -4.10 -17.46
N ALA A 45 11.17 -3.48 -16.47
CA ALA A 45 9.94 -4.02 -15.87
C ALA A 45 8.67 -3.20 -16.19
N TYR A 46 8.78 -1.94 -16.61
CA TYR A 46 7.58 -1.17 -16.95
C TYR A 46 7.12 -1.46 -18.39
N LEU A 47 5.85 -1.82 -18.54
CA LEU A 47 5.23 -2.10 -19.84
C LEU A 47 4.45 -0.87 -20.31
N GLU A 48 5.07 -0.08 -21.18
CA GLU A 48 4.57 1.23 -21.63
C GLU A 48 3.12 1.16 -22.15
N ASN A 49 2.88 0.27 -23.12
CA ASN A 49 1.57 0.08 -23.76
C ASN A 49 0.51 -0.51 -22.84
N GLU A 50 0.92 -1.15 -21.75
CA GLU A 50 0.02 -1.89 -20.88
C GLU A 50 -0.30 -1.16 -19.59
N GLY A 51 0.56 -0.22 -19.19
CA GLY A 51 0.37 0.65 -18.04
C GLY A 51 0.58 -0.03 -16.69
N PHE A 52 1.46 -1.03 -16.60
CA PHE A 52 1.83 -1.69 -15.33
C PHE A 52 3.25 -2.30 -15.39
N TYR A 53 3.77 -2.68 -14.23
CA TYR A 53 5.05 -3.36 -14.08
C TYR A 53 4.88 -4.88 -14.05
N GLN A 54 5.65 -5.58 -14.88
CA GLN A 54 5.84 -7.04 -14.78
C GLN A 54 6.65 -7.38 -13.53
N ALA A 55 6.45 -8.59 -12.99
CA ALA A 55 6.82 -8.84 -11.59
C ALA A 55 7.93 -9.85 -11.35
N LEU A 56 8.02 -10.90 -12.16
CA LEU A 56 8.91 -12.02 -11.90
C LEU A 56 9.64 -12.40 -13.18
N PHE A 57 10.97 -12.45 -13.12
CA PHE A 57 11.81 -13.08 -14.13
C PHE A 57 12.36 -14.35 -13.51
N SER A 58 12.08 -15.51 -14.10
CA SER A 58 12.41 -16.81 -13.52
C SER A 58 13.72 -17.38 -14.08
N ASP A 59 14.24 -18.41 -13.43
CA ASP A 59 15.49 -19.10 -13.83
C ASP A 59 15.41 -19.74 -15.22
N ASP A 60 14.18 -19.97 -15.72
CA ASP A 60 13.94 -20.43 -17.09
C ASP A 60 14.05 -19.32 -18.15
N GLY A 61 14.42 -18.10 -17.74
CA GLY A 61 14.60 -16.94 -18.61
C GLY A 61 13.30 -16.27 -19.06
N ASN A 62 12.15 -16.60 -18.47
CA ASN A 62 10.85 -16.03 -18.83
C ASN A 62 10.32 -15.05 -17.78
N TRP A 63 9.53 -14.09 -18.27
CA TRP A 63 8.73 -13.20 -17.44
C TRP A 63 7.38 -13.84 -17.07
N TYR A 64 6.93 -13.55 -15.86
CA TYR A 64 5.63 -13.91 -15.31
C TYR A 64 4.97 -12.70 -14.65
N PHE A 65 3.64 -12.76 -14.56
CA PHE A 65 2.81 -11.59 -14.27
C PHE A 65 3.05 -10.49 -15.30
N PHE A 66 2.98 -10.91 -16.57
CA PHE A 66 3.33 -10.12 -17.74
C PHE A 66 2.08 -9.78 -18.58
N ASN A 67 2.27 -9.14 -19.74
CA ASN A 67 1.18 -8.88 -20.68
C ASN A 67 0.70 -10.14 -21.41
N LYS A 68 1.53 -11.19 -21.45
CA LYS A 68 1.18 -12.52 -21.92
C LYS A 68 2.11 -13.55 -21.29
N ASP A 69 1.66 -14.20 -20.23
CA ASP A 69 2.38 -15.34 -19.65
C ASP A 69 2.32 -16.56 -20.59
N LYS A 70 3.01 -17.66 -20.25
CA LYS A 70 3.11 -18.86 -21.11
C LYS A 70 1.76 -19.48 -21.50
N ASP A 71 0.75 -19.35 -20.64
CA ASP A 71 -0.60 -19.83 -20.90
C ASP A 71 -1.50 -18.79 -21.63
N GLY A 72 -0.92 -17.67 -22.05
CA GLY A 72 -1.59 -16.67 -22.87
C GLY A 72 -2.32 -15.57 -22.10
N TYR A 73 -2.41 -15.67 -20.77
CA TYR A 73 -3.11 -14.66 -19.97
C TYR A 73 -2.23 -13.45 -19.63
N LYS A 74 -2.85 -12.27 -19.64
CA LYS A 74 -2.29 -11.04 -19.08
C LYS A 74 -2.53 -11.00 -17.57
N ARG A 75 -1.49 -10.93 -16.75
CA ARG A 75 -1.63 -10.92 -15.28
C ARG A 75 -1.04 -9.67 -14.66
N VAL A 76 -1.92 -8.77 -14.21
CA VAL A 76 -1.52 -7.61 -13.41
C VAL A 76 -1.41 -8.07 -11.95
N TYR A 77 -0.21 -7.99 -11.38
CA TYR A 77 0.06 -8.39 -9.99
C TYR A 77 0.08 -7.17 -9.06
N VAL A 78 -0.88 -7.12 -8.13
CA VAL A 78 -1.10 -5.96 -7.26
C VAL A 78 0.10 -5.65 -6.36
N PRO A 79 0.67 -6.61 -5.59
CA PRO A 79 1.84 -6.33 -4.76
C PRO A 79 2.98 -5.64 -5.51
N ASN A 80 3.35 -6.15 -6.69
CA ASN A 80 4.44 -5.58 -7.47
C ASN A 80 4.17 -4.11 -7.87
N ASN A 81 2.95 -3.83 -8.31
CA ASN A 81 2.55 -2.53 -8.79
C ASN A 81 2.23 -1.55 -7.65
N ALA A 82 1.76 -2.03 -6.50
CA ALA A 82 1.67 -1.23 -5.29
C ALA A 82 3.07 -0.81 -4.82
N TYR A 83 4.02 -1.75 -4.78
CA TYR A 83 5.40 -1.44 -4.38
C TYR A 83 6.15 -0.53 -5.37
N SER A 84 5.77 -0.48 -6.64
CA SER A 84 6.36 0.50 -7.57
C SER A 84 6.02 1.94 -7.18
N ILE A 85 4.81 2.15 -6.64
CA ILE A 85 4.33 3.45 -6.15
C ILE A 85 4.92 3.74 -4.76
N ILE A 86 4.86 2.78 -3.84
CA ILE A 86 5.38 2.91 -2.47
C ILE A 86 6.87 3.30 -2.48
N SER A 87 7.66 2.69 -3.37
CA SER A 87 9.09 2.94 -3.50
C SER A 87 9.45 4.05 -4.50
N GLU A 88 8.45 4.79 -4.98
CA GLU A 88 8.59 5.95 -5.88
C GLU A 88 9.50 5.65 -7.08
N ILE A 89 9.22 4.54 -7.78
CA ILE A 89 10.00 4.14 -8.96
C ILE A 89 9.85 5.17 -10.08
N ASP A 90 8.61 5.54 -10.40
CA ASP A 90 8.28 6.61 -11.34
C ASP A 90 6.91 7.23 -11.05
N LYS A 91 6.91 8.36 -10.32
CA LYS A 91 5.69 9.07 -9.93
C LYS A 91 4.80 9.45 -11.12
N LYS A 92 5.37 9.62 -12.31
CA LYS A 92 4.58 9.95 -13.53
C LYS A 92 3.72 8.78 -13.98
N LYS A 93 4.05 7.55 -13.59
CA LYS A 93 3.33 6.33 -13.97
C LYS A 93 2.29 5.90 -12.93
N ASP A 94 2.36 6.38 -11.69
CA ASP A 94 1.48 5.97 -10.58
C ASP A 94 -0.01 5.98 -10.95
N LYS A 95 -0.51 7.08 -11.53
CA LYS A 95 -1.92 7.21 -11.93
C LYS A 95 -2.33 6.13 -12.96
N GLN A 96 -1.45 5.84 -13.91
CA GLN A 96 -1.70 4.81 -14.92
C GLN A 96 -1.67 3.42 -14.30
N VAL A 97 -0.72 3.14 -13.41
CA VAL A 97 -0.60 1.88 -12.68
C VAL A 97 -1.85 1.62 -11.83
N ILE A 98 -2.30 2.61 -11.06
CA ILE A 98 -3.53 2.53 -10.25
C ILE A 98 -4.74 2.25 -11.14
N LYS A 99 -4.88 2.97 -12.25
CA LYS A 99 -5.97 2.74 -13.22
C LYS A 99 -5.95 1.31 -13.78
N THR A 100 -4.76 0.78 -14.07
CA THR A 100 -4.60 -0.59 -14.55
C THR A 100 -4.98 -1.62 -13.48
N ILE A 101 -4.57 -1.42 -12.22
CA ILE A 101 -4.97 -2.28 -11.09
C ILE A 101 -6.50 -2.27 -10.94
N ILE A 102 -7.13 -1.09 -10.87
CA ILE A 102 -8.59 -0.96 -10.75
C ILE A 102 -9.31 -1.72 -11.85
N LYS A 103 -8.90 -1.50 -13.11
CA LYS A 103 -9.53 -2.13 -14.27
C LYS A 103 -9.47 -3.67 -14.25
N ASN A 104 -8.36 -4.25 -13.77
CA ASN A 104 -8.09 -5.68 -13.94
C ASN A 104 -8.26 -6.50 -12.65
N ASN A 105 -8.18 -5.89 -11.48
CA ASN A 105 -8.10 -6.60 -10.21
C ASN A 105 -9.26 -6.30 -9.27
N GLU A 106 -9.98 -5.19 -9.42
CA GLU A 106 -11.12 -4.87 -8.57
C GLU A 106 -12.29 -5.85 -8.84
N THR A 107 -12.91 -6.33 -7.78
CA THR A 107 -14.10 -7.17 -7.79
C THR A 107 -15.10 -6.63 -6.76
N PRO A 108 -16.36 -7.08 -6.76
CA PRO A 108 -17.31 -6.73 -5.70
C PRO A 108 -16.84 -7.08 -4.28
N LEU A 109 -15.91 -8.03 -4.13
CA LEU A 109 -15.36 -8.47 -2.85
C LEU A 109 -14.00 -7.82 -2.53
N GLY A 110 -13.48 -6.97 -3.41
CA GLY A 110 -12.18 -6.32 -3.26
C GLY A 110 -11.16 -6.68 -4.32
N PHE A 111 -9.91 -6.27 -4.11
CA PHE A 111 -8.87 -6.43 -5.12
C PHE A 111 -8.26 -7.85 -5.10
N LYS A 112 -8.25 -8.50 -6.26
CA LYS A 112 -7.53 -9.77 -6.46
C LYS A 112 -6.03 -9.55 -6.38
N LEU A 113 -5.32 -10.53 -5.83
CA LEU A 113 -3.85 -10.53 -5.78
C LEU A 113 -3.24 -10.37 -7.18
N PHE A 114 -3.79 -11.08 -8.16
CA PHE A 114 -3.51 -10.88 -9.59
C PHE A 114 -4.72 -11.23 -10.46
N THR A 115 -4.72 -10.78 -11.72
CA THR A 115 -5.90 -10.77 -12.61
C THR A 115 -6.48 -12.15 -12.92
N TYR A 116 -5.67 -13.09 -13.42
CA TYR A 116 -6.12 -14.45 -13.77
C TYR A 116 -5.33 -15.48 -12.96
N PRO A 117 -5.97 -16.50 -12.37
CA PRO A 117 -5.27 -17.55 -11.65
C PRO A 117 -4.34 -18.36 -12.57
N PHE A 118 -3.35 -19.03 -11.99
CA PHE A 118 -2.53 -20.06 -12.64
C PHE A 118 -3.14 -21.45 -12.44
N GLY A 119 -2.57 -22.45 -13.12
CA GLY A 119 -2.82 -23.87 -12.85
C GLY A 119 -3.99 -24.50 -13.61
N VAL A 120 -4.68 -23.77 -14.48
CA VAL A 120 -5.62 -24.37 -15.45
C VAL A 120 -4.84 -25.16 -16.50
N THR A 121 -3.81 -24.52 -17.05
CA THR A 121 -2.72 -25.18 -17.77
C THR A 121 -1.50 -25.14 -16.87
N PRO A 122 -0.92 -26.30 -16.49
CA PRO A 122 0.28 -26.31 -15.67
C PRO A 122 1.43 -25.53 -16.31
N ILE A 123 2.15 -24.77 -15.51
CA ILE A 123 3.33 -24.01 -15.92
C ILE A 123 4.49 -24.33 -14.98
N ASP A 124 5.55 -24.92 -15.55
CA ASP A 124 6.78 -25.21 -14.82
C ASP A 124 7.56 -23.94 -14.49
N GLY A 125 8.38 -24.01 -13.42
CA GLY A 125 9.32 -22.94 -13.03
C GLY A 125 8.75 -21.87 -12.10
N ILE A 126 7.44 -21.87 -11.80
CA ILE A 126 6.79 -20.89 -10.91
C ILE A 126 6.14 -21.52 -9.65
N GLY A 127 6.52 -22.75 -9.34
CA GLY A 127 6.16 -23.45 -8.10
C GLY A 127 4.68 -23.80 -7.98
N LYS A 128 4.18 -23.90 -6.73
CA LYS A 128 2.84 -24.42 -6.37
C LYS A 128 1.67 -23.77 -7.12
N MET A 129 1.79 -22.51 -7.50
CA MET A 129 0.74 -21.82 -8.27
C MET A 129 0.72 -22.29 -9.73
N GLY A 130 1.88 -22.57 -10.33
CA GLY A 130 1.99 -23.06 -11.70
C GLY A 130 1.71 -24.54 -11.85
N THR A 131 2.04 -25.37 -10.85
CA THR A 131 1.87 -26.83 -10.90
C THR A 131 0.42 -27.30 -10.66
N GLY A 132 -0.46 -26.41 -10.20
CA GLY A 132 -1.86 -26.74 -9.92
C GLY A 132 -2.16 -27.18 -8.48
N ASP A 133 -1.16 -27.16 -7.59
CA ASP A 133 -1.32 -27.49 -6.16
C ASP A 133 -2.34 -26.57 -5.47
N PHE A 134 -2.41 -25.31 -5.92
CA PHE A 134 -3.41 -24.34 -5.47
C PHE A 134 -4.52 -24.17 -6.49
N ARG A 135 -5.75 -24.49 -6.06
CA ARG A 135 -6.95 -24.26 -6.86
C ARG A 135 -7.03 -22.80 -7.32
N PRO A 136 -7.35 -22.55 -8.60
CA PRO A 136 -7.68 -21.22 -9.10
C PRO A 136 -8.66 -20.47 -8.21
N CYS A 137 -8.41 -19.17 -8.00
CA CYS A 137 -9.27 -18.26 -7.24
C CYS A 137 -9.34 -18.55 -5.72
N MET A 138 -8.41 -19.33 -5.18
CA MET A 138 -8.24 -19.54 -3.73
C MET A 138 -6.89 -19.04 -3.25
N LEU A 139 -6.86 -18.54 -2.00
CA LEU A 139 -5.63 -18.11 -1.31
C LEU A 139 -4.74 -17.24 -2.21
N GLU A 140 -3.46 -17.58 -2.37
CA GLU A 140 -2.52 -16.82 -3.19
C GLU A 140 -2.84 -16.86 -4.69
N ASN A 141 -3.60 -17.84 -5.18
CA ASN A 141 -3.85 -18.05 -6.61
C ASN A 141 -5.01 -17.20 -7.14
N GLY A 142 -4.83 -15.87 -7.15
CA GLY A 142 -5.77 -14.93 -7.77
C GLY A 142 -7.07 -14.67 -6.98
N SER A 143 -7.12 -15.00 -5.68
CA SER A 143 -8.23 -14.60 -4.79
C SER A 143 -8.13 -13.13 -4.37
N VAL A 144 -9.14 -12.63 -3.65
CA VAL A 144 -9.04 -11.35 -2.93
C VAL A 144 -8.17 -11.55 -1.70
N TYR A 145 -6.86 -11.38 -1.87
CA TYR A 145 -5.87 -11.62 -0.82
C TYR A 145 -5.62 -10.31 -0.08
N ASN A 146 -6.26 -10.13 1.07
CA ASN A 146 -6.35 -8.88 1.79
C ASN A 146 -4.98 -8.25 2.08
N HIS A 147 -4.03 -9.01 2.64
CA HIS A 147 -2.70 -8.49 2.96
C HIS A 147 -1.95 -7.99 1.70
N GLY A 148 -1.76 -8.88 0.72
CA GLY A 148 -0.98 -8.63 -0.48
C GLY A 148 -1.66 -7.73 -1.51
N ALA A 149 -2.99 -7.69 -1.55
CA ALA A 149 -3.75 -6.89 -2.50
C ALA A 149 -4.25 -5.59 -1.86
N ASN A 150 -5.32 -5.64 -1.08
CA ASN A 150 -5.97 -4.45 -0.53
C ASN A 150 -4.99 -3.62 0.33
N LEU A 151 -4.27 -4.25 1.26
CA LEU A 151 -3.48 -3.53 2.26
C LEU A 151 -2.18 -2.94 1.69
N PHE A 152 -1.49 -3.64 0.78
CA PHE A 152 -0.37 -3.02 0.06
C PHE A 152 -0.85 -1.90 -0.87
N LEU A 153 -2.01 -2.09 -1.51
CA LEU A 153 -2.61 -1.06 -2.34
C LEU A 153 -3.01 0.17 -1.52
N LEU A 154 -3.54 0.02 -0.30
CA LEU A 154 -3.84 1.15 0.59
C LEU A 154 -2.62 2.05 0.81
N ARG A 155 -1.46 1.46 1.11
CA ARG A 155 -0.21 2.22 1.24
C ARG A 155 0.17 2.96 -0.03
N ALA A 156 0.05 2.30 -1.18
CA ALA A 156 0.34 2.89 -2.48
C ALA A 156 -0.62 4.05 -2.82
N LEU A 157 -1.91 3.88 -2.55
CA LEU A 157 -2.94 4.89 -2.79
C LEU A 157 -2.75 6.10 -1.89
N ALA A 158 -2.40 5.89 -0.61
CA ALA A 158 -2.04 6.98 0.29
C ALA A 158 -0.85 7.77 -0.24
N LYS A 159 0.23 7.06 -0.64
CA LYS A 159 1.42 7.66 -1.23
C LYS A 159 1.14 8.44 -2.53
N ALA A 160 0.19 7.96 -3.34
CA ALA A 160 -0.23 8.62 -4.57
C ALA A 160 -1.28 9.74 -4.36
N GLY A 161 -1.84 9.88 -3.16
CA GLY A 161 -2.90 10.84 -2.86
C GLY A 161 -4.30 10.45 -3.39
N ASP A 162 -4.52 9.18 -3.75
CA ASP A 162 -5.83 8.71 -4.24
C ASP A 162 -6.73 8.26 -3.08
N TYR A 163 -7.22 9.25 -2.31
CA TYR A 163 -8.08 9.03 -1.14
C TYR A 163 -9.41 8.35 -1.49
N LYS A 164 -9.90 8.48 -2.74
CA LYS A 164 -11.16 7.86 -3.19
C LYS A 164 -11.00 6.36 -3.35
N THR A 165 -9.97 5.93 -4.05
CA THR A 165 -9.69 4.49 -4.18
C THR A 165 -9.21 3.92 -2.84
N LEU A 166 -8.50 4.70 -2.03
CA LEU A 166 -8.09 4.30 -0.68
C LEU A 166 -9.30 3.92 0.15
N TYR A 167 -10.35 4.75 0.17
CA TYR A 167 -11.58 4.46 0.90
C TYR A 167 -12.24 3.15 0.45
N ARG A 168 -12.30 2.89 -0.86
CA ARG A 168 -12.84 1.63 -1.40
C ARG A 168 -12.02 0.43 -0.94
N ALA A 169 -10.69 0.49 -1.11
CA ALA A 169 -9.78 -0.58 -0.66
C ALA A 169 -9.86 -0.82 0.85
N LEU A 170 -10.04 0.25 1.64
CA LEU A 170 -10.19 0.16 3.10
C LEU A 170 -11.49 -0.56 3.46
N ASN A 171 -12.59 -0.23 2.78
CA ASN A 171 -13.87 -0.90 2.97
C ASN A 171 -13.83 -2.39 2.63
N TYR A 172 -13.01 -2.82 1.67
CA TYR A 172 -12.80 -4.24 1.39
C TYR A 172 -11.93 -4.93 2.47
N ALA A 173 -11.01 -4.18 3.08
CA ALA A 173 -10.05 -4.74 4.02
C ALA A 173 -10.53 -4.79 5.47
N LEU A 174 -11.39 -3.86 5.87
CA LEU A 174 -11.89 -3.74 7.24
C LEU A 174 -12.81 -4.92 7.61
N PRO A 175 -12.74 -5.38 8.88
CA PRO A 175 -13.77 -6.25 9.43
C PRO A 175 -15.11 -5.47 9.52
N CYS A 176 -16.23 -6.16 9.74
CA CYS A 176 -17.57 -5.57 9.94
C CYS A 176 -18.19 -4.84 8.74
N ASN A 177 -17.66 -4.95 7.52
CA ASN A 177 -18.33 -4.34 6.37
C ASN A 177 -19.46 -5.23 5.83
N TYR A 178 -20.63 -5.19 6.47
CA TYR A 178 -21.80 -5.99 6.08
C TYR A 178 -22.30 -5.74 4.66
N LYS A 179 -21.94 -4.60 4.05
CA LYS A 179 -22.32 -4.31 2.66
C LYS A 179 -21.48 -5.11 1.67
N VAL A 180 -20.22 -5.35 1.99
CA VAL A 180 -19.27 -6.05 1.10
C VAL A 180 -19.15 -7.51 1.50
N HIS A 181 -18.97 -7.79 2.79
CA HIS A 181 -18.67 -9.10 3.36
C HIS A 181 -19.64 -9.46 4.50
N PRO A 182 -20.93 -9.71 4.19
CA PRO A 182 -21.90 -10.07 5.22
C PRO A 182 -21.56 -11.44 5.84
N GLU A 183 -21.77 -11.60 7.15
CA GLU A 183 -21.37 -12.79 7.92
C GLU A 183 -21.97 -14.10 7.36
N ASN A 184 -23.20 -14.05 6.85
CA ASN A 184 -23.88 -15.22 6.28
C ASN A 184 -23.28 -15.70 4.95
N LYS A 185 -22.40 -14.91 4.31
CA LYS A 185 -21.64 -15.30 3.12
C LYS A 185 -20.17 -15.52 3.41
N SER A 186 -19.57 -14.63 4.21
CA SER A 186 -18.15 -14.70 4.55
C SER A 186 -17.84 -15.80 5.55
N PHE A 187 -18.81 -16.22 6.37
CA PHE A 187 -18.63 -17.14 7.50
C PHE A 187 -17.54 -16.68 8.48
N LEU A 188 -17.30 -15.36 8.52
CA LEU A 188 -16.39 -14.73 9.47
C LEU A 188 -17.20 -14.06 10.57
N PRO A 189 -16.73 -14.11 11.83
CA PRO A 189 -17.22 -13.18 12.86
C PRO A 189 -17.01 -11.73 12.38
N SER A 190 -17.96 -10.83 12.66
CA SER A 190 -17.87 -9.42 12.26
C SER A 190 -16.54 -8.76 12.57
N TYR A 191 -15.94 -9.02 13.73
CA TYR A 191 -14.67 -8.42 14.16
C TYR A 191 -13.41 -9.10 13.58
N ALA A 192 -13.56 -10.21 12.85
CA ALA A 192 -12.43 -10.99 12.36
C ALA A 192 -11.79 -10.33 11.13
N VAL A 193 -10.54 -9.90 11.27
CA VAL A 193 -9.70 -9.56 10.12
C VAL A 193 -9.25 -10.85 9.45
N THR A 194 -9.53 -10.98 8.16
CA THR A 194 -9.16 -12.14 7.34
C THR A 194 -8.00 -11.84 6.40
N ASN A 195 -7.25 -12.88 6.05
CA ASN A 195 -6.20 -12.77 5.03
C ASN A 195 -6.76 -12.81 3.61
N CYS A 196 -7.88 -13.49 3.37
CA CYS A 196 -8.44 -13.59 2.03
C CYS A 196 -9.95 -13.85 2.02
N TYR A 197 -10.58 -13.40 0.93
CA TYR A 197 -11.92 -13.80 0.51
C TYR A 197 -11.81 -14.61 -0.78
N ASN A 198 -12.42 -15.78 -0.80
CA ASN A 198 -12.28 -16.73 -1.89
C ASN A 198 -13.18 -16.36 -3.08
N LEU A 199 -12.67 -16.60 -4.29
CA LEU A 199 -13.41 -16.39 -5.54
C LEU A 199 -13.68 -17.71 -6.28
N ALA A 200 -13.22 -18.83 -5.75
CA ALA A 200 -13.57 -20.15 -6.28
C ALA A 200 -15.06 -20.40 -6.08
N GLU A 201 -15.75 -20.88 -7.11
CA GLU A 201 -17.22 -21.05 -7.14
C GLU A 201 -17.78 -21.76 -5.90
N SER A 202 -17.14 -22.85 -5.47
CA SER A 202 -17.57 -23.66 -4.31
C SER A 202 -17.39 -22.96 -2.95
N PHE A 203 -16.61 -21.88 -2.89
CA PHE A 203 -16.27 -21.15 -1.66
C PHE A 203 -16.40 -19.64 -1.84
N TYR A 204 -17.17 -19.18 -2.84
CA TYR A 204 -17.24 -17.77 -3.19
C TYR A 204 -17.65 -16.93 -1.96
N ASP A 205 -16.96 -15.80 -1.76
CA ASP A 205 -17.15 -14.86 -0.65
C ASP A 205 -16.69 -15.34 0.73
N ARG A 206 -16.39 -16.65 0.90
CA ARG A 206 -15.92 -17.16 2.19
C ARG A 206 -14.58 -16.58 2.57
N GLY A 207 -14.45 -16.15 3.82
CA GLY A 207 -13.18 -15.73 4.40
C GLY A 207 -12.32 -16.92 4.82
N SER A 208 -10.99 -16.79 4.65
CA SER A 208 -10.02 -17.80 5.11
C SER A 208 -8.81 -17.16 5.81
N LEU A 209 -8.23 -17.90 6.76
CA LEU A 209 -7.04 -17.50 7.53
C LEU A 209 -7.29 -16.22 8.36
N SER A 210 -8.42 -16.18 9.07
CA SER A 210 -8.76 -15.11 10.02
C SER A 210 -7.91 -15.18 11.29
N PHE A 211 -7.73 -14.03 11.96
CA PHE A 211 -6.99 -13.82 13.21
C PHE A 211 -5.46 -14.03 13.11
N LEU A 212 -4.99 -15.11 12.51
CA LEU A 212 -3.56 -15.41 12.38
C LEU A 212 -3.02 -14.90 11.04
N THR A 213 -3.07 -13.58 10.87
CA THR A 213 -2.60 -12.91 9.65
C THR A 213 -1.94 -11.58 9.95
N GLY A 214 -0.89 -11.25 9.19
CA GLY A 214 -0.30 -9.91 9.22
C GLY A 214 -1.26 -8.81 8.77
N SER A 215 -2.42 -9.14 8.20
CA SER A 215 -3.45 -8.16 7.83
C SER A 215 -3.89 -7.30 9.00
N ILE A 216 -3.89 -7.82 10.24
CA ILE A 216 -4.28 -7.08 11.45
C ILE A 216 -3.38 -5.86 11.64
N ALA A 217 -2.07 -6.07 11.71
CA ALA A 217 -1.12 -4.99 11.92
C ALA A 217 -1.12 -3.98 10.76
N VAL A 218 -1.33 -4.47 9.53
CA VAL A 218 -1.28 -3.60 8.35
C VAL A 218 -2.57 -2.79 8.18
N VAL A 219 -3.76 -3.33 8.53
CA VAL A 219 -5.01 -2.56 8.45
C VAL A 219 -5.05 -1.46 9.50
N GLU A 220 -4.60 -1.74 10.73
CA GLU A 220 -4.42 -0.74 11.77
C GLU A 220 -3.47 0.38 11.29
N ARG A 221 -2.31 -0.01 10.76
CA ARG A 221 -1.34 0.93 10.18
C ARG A 221 -1.92 1.72 9.01
N SER A 222 -2.79 1.14 8.21
CA SER A 222 -3.45 1.84 7.10
C SER A 222 -4.30 3.02 7.58
N ILE A 223 -4.93 2.88 8.75
CA ILE A 223 -5.77 3.93 9.33
C ILE A 223 -4.90 5.08 9.85
N TYR A 224 -4.05 4.84 10.84
CA TYR A 224 -3.31 5.94 11.48
C TYR A 224 -2.20 6.48 10.58
N ASN A 225 -1.41 5.61 9.93
CA ASN A 225 -0.16 6.00 9.26
C ASN A 225 -0.38 6.52 7.84
N TRP A 226 -1.36 5.98 7.13
CA TRP A 226 -1.54 6.22 5.69
C TRP A 226 -2.78 7.06 5.39
N MET A 227 -3.93 6.75 6.00
CA MET A 227 -5.16 7.53 5.81
C MET A 227 -5.11 8.85 6.58
N PHE A 228 -4.94 8.80 7.90
CA PHE A 228 -4.72 10.00 8.73
C PHE A 228 -3.32 10.59 8.57
N GLY A 229 -2.38 9.81 8.03
CA GLY A 229 -1.07 10.31 7.63
C GLY A 229 -0.10 10.56 8.78
N ILE A 230 -0.29 9.92 9.94
CA ILE A 230 0.53 10.12 11.14
C ILE A 230 1.75 9.21 11.06
N GLN A 231 2.90 9.78 10.69
CA GLN A 231 4.13 9.05 10.41
C GLN A 231 5.23 9.42 11.39
N TYR A 232 5.78 8.41 12.07
CA TYR A 232 6.86 8.60 13.05
C TYR A 232 8.23 8.53 12.36
N GLY A 233 9.04 9.56 12.55
CA GLY A 233 10.45 9.58 12.15
C GLY A 233 11.42 9.46 13.33
N LEU A 234 12.71 9.70 13.06
CA LEU A 234 13.81 9.56 14.04
C LEU A 234 13.91 10.80 14.96
N GLY A 235 12.80 11.10 15.64
CA GLY A 235 12.65 12.26 16.52
C GLY A 235 11.75 13.36 15.96
N ASP A 236 10.94 13.04 14.95
CA ASP A 236 9.92 13.93 14.40
C ASP A 236 8.61 13.16 14.16
N ILE A 237 7.53 13.92 14.04
CA ILE A 237 6.25 13.41 13.55
C ILE A 237 5.96 14.11 12.23
N ASN A 238 5.65 13.31 11.21
CA ASN A 238 5.30 13.76 9.88
C ASN A 238 3.80 13.55 9.67
N LEU A 239 3.11 14.59 9.21
CA LEU A 239 1.68 14.57 8.91
C LEU A 239 1.49 14.68 7.40
N CYS A 240 1.08 13.56 6.79
CA CYS A 240 0.89 13.41 5.34
C CYS A 240 -0.46 12.70 5.08
N PRO A 241 -1.60 13.39 5.29
CA PRO A 241 -2.92 12.77 5.19
C PRO A 241 -3.28 12.37 3.76
N CYS A 242 -4.06 11.31 3.64
CA CYS A 242 -4.79 10.92 2.43
C CYS A 242 -6.21 10.53 2.85
N LEU A 243 -6.99 11.55 3.19
CA LEU A 243 -8.22 11.44 3.96
C LEU A 243 -9.45 11.36 3.04
N PRO A 244 -10.22 10.26 3.07
CA PRO A 244 -11.51 10.15 2.40
C PRO A 244 -12.52 11.19 2.89
N LYS A 245 -13.50 11.52 2.05
CA LYS A 245 -14.58 12.46 2.38
C LYS A 245 -15.38 12.00 3.61
N GLU A 246 -15.56 10.69 3.74
CA GLU A 246 -16.32 10.04 4.80
C GLU A 246 -15.68 10.19 6.19
N TYR A 247 -14.39 10.52 6.23
CA TYR A 247 -13.64 10.83 7.45
C TYR A 247 -13.16 12.28 7.49
N GLY A 248 -13.70 13.15 6.63
CA GLY A 248 -13.41 14.57 6.67
C GLY A 248 -13.88 15.22 7.97
N ASP A 249 -13.34 16.40 8.28
CA ASP A 249 -13.69 17.16 9.49
C ASP A 249 -13.44 16.38 10.80
N SER A 250 -12.51 15.41 10.76
CA SER A 250 -12.21 14.51 11.88
C SER A 250 -11.17 15.08 12.83
N LYS A 251 -11.14 14.50 14.03
CA LYS A 251 -10.17 14.79 15.08
C LYS A 251 -9.50 13.51 15.54
N VAL A 252 -8.17 13.51 15.60
CA VAL A 252 -7.35 12.43 16.17
C VAL A 252 -6.59 12.98 17.37
N ILE A 253 -6.48 12.17 18.42
CA ILE A 253 -5.59 12.43 19.55
C ILE A 253 -4.49 11.38 19.49
N GLU A 254 -3.25 11.84 19.28
CA GLU A 254 -2.08 10.99 19.16
C GLU A 254 -1.12 11.23 20.33
N HIS A 255 -0.48 10.16 20.81
CA HIS A 255 0.52 10.21 21.87
C HIS A 255 1.89 9.88 21.29
N PHE A 256 2.71 10.92 21.07
CA PHE A 256 4.07 10.77 20.60
C PHE A 256 5.04 10.97 21.77
N LEU A 257 5.63 9.86 22.24
CA LEU A 257 6.41 9.81 23.47
C LEU A 257 5.55 10.27 24.67
N ASP A 258 6.01 11.26 25.43
CA ASP A 258 5.30 11.84 26.58
C ASP A 258 4.38 13.02 26.20
N LYS A 259 4.16 13.24 24.89
CA LYS A 259 3.48 14.42 24.36
C LYS A 259 2.16 14.04 23.69
N GLU A 260 1.11 14.79 24.03
CA GLU A 260 -0.21 14.67 23.42
C GLU A 260 -0.34 15.66 22.25
N ILE A 261 -0.84 15.19 21.11
CA ILE A 261 -1.06 15.98 19.91
C ILE A 261 -2.52 15.80 19.49
N THR A 262 -3.32 16.85 19.60
CA THR A 262 -4.65 16.90 18.99
C THR A 262 -4.50 17.36 17.55
N ILE A 263 -4.83 16.50 16.60
CA ILE A 263 -4.81 16.78 15.17
C ILE A 263 -6.25 16.94 14.69
N LYS A 264 -6.58 18.12 14.16
CA LYS A 264 -7.88 18.43 13.54
C LYS A 264 -7.70 18.51 12.04
N TYR A 265 -8.46 17.73 11.29
CA TYR A 265 -8.50 17.77 9.83
C TYR A 265 -9.73 18.55 9.43
N ASN A 266 -9.59 19.65 8.70
CA ASN A 266 -10.69 20.41 8.12
C ASN A 266 -10.82 20.03 6.64
N GLY A 267 -11.98 19.55 6.23
CA GLY A 267 -12.21 19.00 4.89
C GLY A 267 -11.64 17.59 4.71
N PHE A 268 -11.34 17.24 3.46
CA PHE A 268 -10.84 15.93 3.04
C PHE A 268 -9.88 16.12 1.85
N GLY A 269 -9.11 15.09 1.53
CA GLY A 269 -8.13 15.16 0.44
C GLY A 269 -6.77 14.64 0.88
N SER A 270 -5.77 14.89 0.03
CA SER A 270 -4.40 14.44 0.29
C SER A 270 -3.37 15.56 0.27
N LYS A 271 -3.80 16.81 0.08
CA LYS A 271 -2.94 17.97 0.13
C LYS A 271 -3.28 18.80 1.34
N VAL A 272 -2.26 19.26 2.04
CA VAL A 272 -2.43 20.23 3.12
C VAL A 272 -2.30 21.63 2.50
N ALA A 273 -3.41 22.37 2.46
CA ALA A 273 -3.43 23.74 1.98
C ALA A 273 -2.86 24.71 3.03
N LYS A 274 -3.13 24.44 4.30
CA LYS A 274 -2.74 25.28 5.43
C LYS A 274 -2.57 24.45 6.69
N CYS A 275 -1.63 24.87 7.54
CA CYS A 275 -1.40 24.30 8.84
C CYS A 275 -1.30 25.36 9.92
N ILE A 276 -2.00 25.15 11.03
CA ILE A 276 -1.80 25.90 12.26
C ILE A 276 -1.27 24.94 13.32
N PHE A 277 -0.07 25.21 13.83
CA PHE A 277 0.53 24.47 14.93
C PHE A 277 0.60 25.38 16.17
N ASN A 278 -0.07 24.98 17.25
CA ASN A 278 -0.12 25.73 18.51
C ASN A 278 -0.46 27.22 18.32
N GLY A 279 -1.38 27.52 17.40
CA GLY A 279 -1.84 28.88 17.08
C GLY A 279 -1.02 29.63 16.03
N PHE A 280 0.10 29.07 15.55
CA PHE A 280 0.97 29.70 14.56
C PHE A 280 0.83 29.04 13.19
N LEU A 281 0.80 29.86 12.14
CA LEU A 281 0.83 29.38 10.76
C LEU A 281 2.19 28.74 10.47
N VAL A 282 2.20 27.49 10.02
CA VAL A 282 3.43 26.76 9.66
C VAL A 282 3.50 26.57 8.15
N ARG A 283 4.72 26.67 7.60
CA ARG A 283 4.98 26.38 6.20
C ARG A 283 4.72 24.90 5.90
N VAL A 284 3.93 24.64 4.87
CA VAL A 284 3.67 23.30 4.35
C VAL A 284 4.65 22.99 3.22
N ASN A 285 5.20 21.77 3.21
CA ASN A 285 6.10 21.30 2.15
C ASN A 285 5.36 20.28 1.28
N ASP A 286 5.13 20.56 0.00
CA ASP A 286 4.73 19.59 -1.04
C ASP A 286 3.69 18.52 -0.61
N SER A 287 2.73 18.88 0.26
CA SER A 287 1.62 18.08 0.83
C SER A 287 1.81 17.45 2.22
N PHE A 288 2.90 17.72 2.95
CA PHE A 288 3.09 17.23 4.31
C PHE A 288 3.75 18.26 5.24
N ILE A 289 3.78 17.92 6.53
CA ILE A 289 4.36 18.73 7.60
C ILE A 289 5.24 17.84 8.46
N THR A 290 6.39 18.36 8.86
CA THR A 290 7.27 17.73 9.84
C THR A 290 7.28 18.61 11.08
N ILE A 291 7.06 18.00 12.25
CA ILE A 291 7.17 18.68 13.54
C ILE A 291 8.25 17.94 14.32
N SER A 292 9.33 18.64 14.67
CA SER A 292 10.38 18.06 15.50
C SER A 292 9.85 17.76 16.89
N LYS A 293 10.33 16.68 17.51
CA LYS A 293 10.04 16.41 18.92
C LYS A 293 10.41 17.60 19.80
N ASP A 294 11.44 18.37 19.44
CA ASP A 294 11.93 19.49 20.27
C ASP A 294 11.00 20.71 20.23
N GLU A 295 10.11 20.79 19.23
CA GLU A 295 9.10 21.86 19.09
C GLU A 295 7.80 21.55 19.86
N LEU A 296 7.59 20.28 20.20
CA LEU A 296 6.37 19.84 20.88
C LEU A 296 6.40 20.17 22.37
N LYS A 297 5.30 20.75 22.86
CA LYS A 297 4.98 20.91 24.30
C LYS A 297 4.35 19.63 24.85
N LYS A 298 3.97 19.60 26.13
CA LYS A 298 3.23 18.46 26.73
C LYS A 298 1.88 18.21 26.06
N LYS A 299 1.20 19.28 25.67
CA LYS A 299 -0.05 19.26 24.89
C LYS A 299 0.10 20.17 23.69
N ASN A 300 -0.29 19.68 22.53
CA ASN A 300 -0.18 20.40 21.27
C ASN A 300 -1.48 20.32 20.48
N GLU A 301 -1.73 21.33 19.67
CA GLU A 301 -2.80 21.34 18.70
C GLU A 301 -2.23 21.57 17.30
N VAL A 302 -2.68 20.75 16.35
CA VAL A 302 -2.41 20.90 14.92
C VAL A 302 -3.73 20.96 14.18
N ILE A 303 -3.93 21.98 13.35
CA ILE A 303 -5.09 22.12 12.47
C ILE A 303 -4.60 22.04 11.03
N LEU A 304 -5.12 21.08 10.27
CA LEU A 304 -4.78 20.83 8.88
C LEU A 304 -5.98 21.15 8.00
N ASP A 305 -5.88 22.17 7.16
CA ASP A 305 -6.89 22.43 6.12
C ASP A 305 -6.53 21.64 4.85
N LEU A 306 -7.40 20.73 4.43
CA LEU A 306 -7.15 19.81 3.32
C LEU A 306 -7.79 20.27 2.00
N CYS A 307 -7.13 19.92 0.88
CA CYS A 307 -7.64 20.08 -0.48
C CYS A 307 -7.24 18.94 -1.43
#